data_AF-A0A835PZK5-F1
#
_entry.id   AF-A0A835PZK5-F1
#
_cell.length_a   1.000
_cell.length_b   1.000
_cell.length_c   1.000
_cell.angle_alpha   90.00
_cell.angle_beta   90.00
_cell.angle_gamma   90.00
#
_symmetry.space_group_name_H-M   'P 1'
#
loop_
_entity.id
_entity.type
_entity.pdbx_description
1 polymer ?
#
loop_
_entity_poly.entity_id
_entity_poly.type
_entity_poly.pdbx_seq_one_letter_code
_entity_poly.pdbx_strand_id
1 'polypeptide(L)' 'MNKDECVEALNKHANIKPIVTSTVWAELEKENREFFDFYERERGERASEMEAVQRMKNIIAMCTAKGPDDDKGDRSV' A
#
# COMPACT_ATOMS: atom_id res chain seq x y z
N MET A 1 -4.45 -8.09 3.37
CA MET A 1 -5.05 -8.44 4.66
C MET A 1 -3.98 -9.09 5.51
N ASN A 2 -3.69 -8.54 6.68
CA ASN A 2 -2.72 -9.12 7.62
C ASN A 2 -3.43 -9.92 8.73
N LYS A 3 -2.66 -10.70 9.50
CA LYS A 3 -3.18 -11.55 10.57
C LYS A 3 -3.95 -10.74 11.62
N ASP A 4 -3.42 -9.59 12.03
CA ASP A 4 -3.99 -8.78 13.10
C ASP A 4 -5.33 -8.17 12.70
N GLU A 5 -5.43 -7.64 11.47
CA GLU A 5 -6.68 -7.17 10.87
C GLU A 5 -7.73 -8.28 10.83
N CYS A 6 -7.32 -9.51 10.48
CA CYS A 6 -8.22 -10.67 10.44
C CYS A 6 -8.72 -11.03 11.85
N VAL A 7 -7.82 -11.06 12.83
CA VAL A 7 -8.14 -11.32 14.24
C VAL A 7 -9.11 -10.28 14.78
N GLU A 8 -8.86 -9.00 14.54
CA GLU A 8 -9.71 -7.91 14.99
C GLU A 8 -11.09 -7.95 14.32
N ALA A 9 -11.13 -8.12 13.00
CA ALA A 9 -12.39 -8.17 12.24
C ALA A 9 -13.27 -9.35 12.67
N LEU A 10 -12.70 -10.55 12.81
CA LEU A 10 -13.44 -11.73 13.24
C LEU A 10 -13.89 -11.65 14.71
N ASN A 11 -13.09 -11.01 15.57
CA ASN A 11 -13.51 -10.74 16.93
C ASN A 11 -14.68 -9.75 16.97
N LYS A 12 -14.59 -8.64 16.25
CA LYS A 12 -15.58 -7.57 16.27
C LYS A 12 -16.89 -7.95 15.57
N HIS A 13 -16.82 -8.62 14.42
CA HIS A 13 -17.97 -8.84 13.55
C HIS A 13 -18.59 -10.23 13.69
N ALA A 14 -17.83 -11.22 14.17
CA ALA A 14 -18.30 -12.59 14.34
C ALA A 14 -18.19 -13.10 15.79
N ASN A 15 -17.71 -12.26 16.72
CA ASN A 15 -17.50 -12.63 18.12
C ASN A 15 -16.61 -13.87 18.31
N ILE A 16 -15.69 -14.10 17.37
CA ILE A 16 -14.74 -15.21 17.44
C ILE A 16 -13.61 -14.81 18.40
N LYS A 17 -13.23 -15.72 19.30
CA LYS A 17 -12.12 -15.45 20.24
C LYS A 17 -10.80 -15.31 19.47
N PRO A 18 -9.95 -14.31 19.78
CA PRO A 18 -8.69 -14.09 19.07
C PRO A 18 -7.77 -15.31 19.02
N ILE A 19 -7.80 -16.15 20.07
CA ILE A 19 -7.02 -17.39 20.13
C ILE A 19 -7.45 -18.39 19.06
N VAL A 20 -8.73 -18.50 18.75
CA VAL A 20 -9.25 -19.42 17.72
C VAL A 20 -8.74 -18.97 16.35
N THR A 21 -8.91 -17.70 16.02
CA THR A 21 -8.41 -17.14 14.75
C THR A 21 -6.90 -17.28 14.62
N SER A 22 -6.16 -17.03 15.71
CA SER A 22 -4.69 -17.13 15.71
C SER A 22 -4.21 -18.56 15.50
N THR A 23 -4.88 -19.55 16.10
CA THR A 23 -4.55 -20.97 15.92
C THR A 23 -4.87 -21.43 14.50
N VAL A 24 -6.06 -21.11 13.98
CA VAL A 24 -6.44 -21.47 12.60
C VAL A 24 -5.49 -20.84 11.59
N TRP A 25 -5.15 -19.56 11.78
CA TRP A 25 -4.20 -18.86 10.92
C TRP A 25 -2.83 -19.56 10.88
N ALA A 26 -2.32 -20.00 12.03
CA ALA A 26 -1.03 -20.69 12.10
C ALA A 26 -1.03 -22.04 11.37
N GLU A 27 -2.11 -22.83 11.49
CA GLU A 27 -2.22 -24.08 10.73
C GLU A 27 -2.43 -23.80 9.22
N LEU A 28 -3.18 -22.76 8.84
CA LEU A 28 -3.32 -22.36 7.44
C LEU A 28 -1.98 -21.97 6.81
N GLU A 29 -1.15 -21.19 7.50
CA GLU A 29 0.20 -20.82 7.04
C GLU A 29 1.07 -22.06 6.84
N LYS A 30 1.00 -23.01 7.77
CA LYS A 30 1.79 -24.25 7.71
C LYS A 30 1.36 -25.19 6.59
N GLU A 31 0.06 -25.35 6.38
CA GLU A 31 -0.51 -26.22 5.34
C GLU A 31 -0.39 -25.60 3.93
N ASN A 32 -0.44 -24.27 3.84
CA ASN A 32 -0.48 -23.55 2.57
C ASN A 32 0.74 -22.63 2.37
N ARG A 33 1.94 -23.09 2.78
CA ARG A 33 3.16 -22.27 2.74
C ARG A 33 3.42 -21.59 1.39
N GLU A 34 3.34 -22.33 0.30
CA GLU A 34 3.59 -21.79 -1.05
C GLU A 34 2.61 -20.66 -1.42
N PHE A 35 1.35 -20.75 -0.96
CA PHE A 35 0.37 -19.70 -1.16
C PHE A 35 0.73 -18.44 -0.38
N PHE A 36 1.11 -18.59 0.89
CA PHE A 36 1.47 -17.44 1.73
C PHE A 36 2.77 -16.78 1.25
N ASP A 37 3.78 -17.55 0.83
CA ASP A 37 5.02 -17.03 0.25
C ASP A 37 4.75 -16.22 -1.03
N PHE A 38 3.90 -16.76 -1.93
CA PHE A 38 3.49 -16.06 -3.14
C PHE A 38 2.67 -14.80 -2.81
N TYR A 39 1.71 -14.90 -1.90
CA TYR A 39 0.85 -13.79 -1.50
C TYR A 39 1.63 -12.63 -0.87
N GLU A 40 2.63 -12.93 -0.04
CA GLU A 40 3.51 -11.93 0.57
C GLU A 40 4.38 -11.24 -0.48
N ARG A 41 4.94 -12.01 -1.43
CA ARG A 41 5.71 -11.46 -2.55
C ARG A 41 4.87 -10.51 -3.41
N GLU A 42 3.71 -10.95 -3.88
CA GLU A 42 2.81 -10.11 -4.68
C GLU A 42 2.41 -8.83 -3.95
N ARG A 43 2.18 -8.91 -2.62
CA ARG A 43 1.90 -7.69 -1.83
C ARG A 43 3.09 -6.74 -1.78
N GLY A 44 4.30 -7.27 -1.60
CA GLY A 44 5.52 -6.46 -1.63
C GLY A 44 5.73 -5.78 -2.97
N GLU A 45 5.52 -6.50 -4.07
CA GLU A 45 5.61 -5.98 -5.44
C GLU A 45 4.59 -4.86 -5.67
N ARG A 46 3.32 -5.09 -5.32
CA ARG A 46 2.27 -4.05 -5.42
C ARG A 46 2.57 -2.81 -4.58
N ALA A 47 3.11 -2.97 -3.38
CA ALA A 47 3.50 -1.84 -2.53
C ALA A 47 4.61 -1.03 -3.21
N SER A 48 5.63 -1.70 -3.76
CA SER A 48 6.73 -1.07 -4.50
C SER A 48 6.26 -0.34 -5.76
N GLU A 49 5.35 -0.95 -6.53
CA GLU A 49 4.74 -0.32 -7.71
C GLU A 49 3.97 0.94 -7.32
N MET A 50 3.17 0.88 -6.25
CA MET A 50 2.40 2.02 -5.76
C MET A 50 3.32 3.16 -5.31
N GLU A 51 4.43 2.84 -4.64
CA GLU A 51 5.46 3.83 -4.31
C GLU A 51 6.10 4.45 -5.56
N ALA A 52 6.45 3.65 -6.56
CA ALA A 52 7.05 4.13 -7.81
C ALA A 52 6.08 5.07 -8.56
N VAL A 53 4.80 4.68 -8.64
CA VAL A 53 3.74 5.52 -9.22
C VAL A 53 3.58 6.82 -8.45
N GLN A 54 3.62 6.78 -7.11
CA GLN A 54 3.51 7.98 -6.30
C GLN A 54 4.72 8.92 -6.50
N ARG A 55 5.94 8.37 -6.61
CA ARG A 55 7.15 9.16 -6.92
C ARG A 55 7.02 9.84 -8.29
N MET A 56 6.56 9.10 -9.31
CA MET A 56 6.34 9.67 -10.64
C MET A 56 5.29 10.79 -10.62
N LYS A 57 4.16 10.59 -9.93
CA LYS A 57 3.13 11.63 -9.77
C LYS A 57 3.70 12.89 -9.12
N ASN A 58 4.52 12.75 -8.08
CA ASN A 58 5.15 13.88 -7.41
C ASN A 58 6.09 14.66 -8.34
N ILE A 59 6.91 13.95 -9.14
CA ILE A 59 7.80 14.58 -10.13
C ILE A 59 6.99 15.37 -11.16
N ILE A 60 5.92 14.78 -11.70
CA ILE A 60 5.05 15.46 -12.67
C ILE A 60 4.44 16.73 -12.05
N ALA A 61 3.93 16.64 -10.81
CA ALA A 61 3.36 17.78 -10.10
C ALA A 61 4.38 18.92 -9.88
N MET A 62 5.64 18.58 -9.60
CA MET A 62 6.71 19.58 -9.45
C MET A 62 7.05 20.25 -10.79
N CYS A 63 7.07 19.50 -11.89
CA CYS A 63 7.34 20.04 -13.22
C CYS A 63 6.20 20.95 -13.72
N THR A 64 4.94 20.63 -13.39
CA THR A 64 3.78 21.46 -13.77
C THR A 64 3.57 22.66 -12.86
N ALA A 65 4.09 22.63 -11.63
CA ALA A 65 4.09 23.79 -10.72
C ALA A 65 5.07 24.89 -11.13
N LYS A 66 6.07 24.57 -11.97
CA LYS A 66 6.96 25.56 -12.59
C LYS A 66 6.32 26.07 -13.88
N GLY A 67 5.22 26.81 -13.75
CA GLY A 67 4.70 27.64 -14.83
C GLY A 67 5.75 28.67 -15.26
N PRO A 68 5.66 29.19 -16.50
CA PRO A 68 6.64 30.14 -17.02
C PRO A 68 6.64 31.36 -16.10
N ASP A 69 7.79 31.67 -15.50
CA ASP A 69 7.98 32.95 -14.83
C ASP A 69 7.51 34.05 -15.80
N ASP A 70 6.48 34.77 -15.39
CA ASP A 70 6.00 35.99 -16.03
C ASP A 70 7.17 36.98 -16.12
N ASP A 71 7.93 36.94 -17.21
CA ASP A 71 8.84 38.03 -17.61
C ASP A 71 7.98 39.19 -18.14
N LYS A 72 7.22 39.81 -17.22
CA LYS A 72 6.67 41.14 -17.41
C LYS A 72 7.69 42.16 -16.94
N GLY A 73 8.44 42.71 -17.88
CA GLY A 73 9.13 43.97 -17.73
C GLY A 73 10.24 44.07 -18.77
N ASP A 74 10.48 45.18 -19.45
CA ASP A 74 9.88 46.51 -19.51
C ASP A 74 10.66 47.18 -20.65
N ARG A 75 9.99 47.97 -21.51
CA ARG A 75 10.56 49.14 -22.24
C ARG A 75 11.74 48.93 -23.22
N SER A 76 11.93 49.64 -24.32
CA SER A 76 11.49 50.97 -24.74
C SER A 76 11.66 51.06 -26.27
N VAL A 77 10.75 51.81 -26.90
CA VAL A 77 10.94 52.77 -28.02
C VAL A 77 11.89 52.38 -29.16
#